data_AF-A0A7C7UCW3-F1
#
_entry.id   AF-A0A7C7UCW3-F1
#
_cell.length_a   1.000
_cell.length_b   1.000
_cell.length_c   1.000
_cell.angle_alpha   90.00
_cell.angle_beta   90.00
_cell.angle_gamma   90.00
#
_symmetry.space_group_name_H-M   'P 1'
#
loop_
_entity.id
_entity.type
_entity.pdbx_description
1 polymer ?
#
loop_
_entity_poly.entity_id
_entity_poly.type
_entity_poly.pdbx_seq_one_letter_code
_entity_poly.pdbx_strand_id
1 'polypeptide(L)'
;MKVWERLNRPYVILNAAVSLDGKIATRLGESELSSLEDWERVHRLRCRVDAIMIGVNTVLVDDPKLTIKCGRSPLKIVVDSLARTPPTARLLTHRGESKVMIVIGGEAPAYRIKALREAGAEVFRAGRRRRVNLKILMDKLYRRG
;
A
#
# COMPACT_ATOMS: atom_id res chain seq x y z
N MET A 1 -2.18 28.20 -5.86
CA MET A 1 -2.02 27.34 -4.67
C MET A 1 -2.95 26.15 -4.80
N LYS A 2 -2.42 24.94 -4.91
CA LYS A 2 -3.21 23.72 -5.15
C LYS A 2 -3.94 23.29 -3.87
N VAL A 3 -5.10 22.65 -3.98
CA VAL A 3 -5.99 22.34 -2.82
C VAL A 3 -5.29 21.51 -1.73
N TRP A 4 -4.32 20.67 -2.08
CA TRP A 4 -3.56 19.84 -1.13
C TRP A 4 -2.45 20.60 -0.38
N GLU A 5 -1.91 21.67 -0.94
CA GLU A 5 -0.94 22.55 -0.25
C GLU A 5 -1.61 23.26 0.95
N ARG A 6 -2.93 23.46 0.91
CA ARG A 6 -3.71 24.04 2.02
C ARG A 6 -4.01 23.08 3.16
N LEU A 7 -3.92 21.77 2.92
CA LEU A 7 -4.42 20.74 3.82
C LEU A 7 -3.31 19.92 4.50
N ASN A 8 -2.03 20.29 4.32
CA ASN A 8 -0.87 19.60 4.88
C ASN A 8 -0.94 18.06 4.73
N ARG A 9 -1.40 17.59 3.56
CA ARG A 9 -1.59 16.17 3.27
C ARG A 9 -1.14 15.83 1.84
N PRO A 10 -0.77 14.57 1.56
CA PRO A 10 -0.40 14.16 0.21
C PRO A 10 -1.56 14.32 -0.78
N TYR A 11 -1.25 14.52 -2.06
CA TYR A 11 -2.22 14.37 -3.12
C TYR A 11 -2.52 12.87 -3.31
N VAL A 12 -3.81 12.49 -3.27
CA VAL A 12 -4.23 11.09 -3.31
C VAL A 12 -4.91 10.79 -4.64
N ILE A 13 -4.41 9.78 -5.34
CA ILE A 13 -5.04 9.21 -6.53
C ILE A 13 -5.61 7.85 -6.14
N LEU A 14 -6.93 7.69 -6.29
CA LEU A 14 -7.57 6.38 -6.19
C LEU A 14 -7.56 5.73 -7.58
N ASN A 15 -7.07 4.51 -7.67
CA ASN A 15 -7.09 3.71 -8.89
C ASN A 15 -7.72 2.34 -8.61
N ALA A 16 -8.71 1.96 -9.40
CA ALA A 16 -9.37 0.66 -9.32
C ALA A 16 -9.75 0.17 -10.71
N ALA A 17 -9.67 -1.14 -10.93
CA ALA A 17 -10.34 -1.81 -12.04
C ALA A 17 -11.67 -2.38 -11.51
N VAL A 18 -12.74 -2.18 -12.26
CA VAL A 18 -14.09 -2.58 -11.88
C VAL A 18 -14.80 -3.22 -13.07
N SER A 19 -15.66 -4.19 -12.81
CA SER A 19 -16.64 -4.67 -13.78
C SER A 19 -17.65 -3.56 -14.14
N LEU A 20 -18.41 -3.77 -15.21
CA LEU A 20 -19.43 -2.82 -15.66
C LEU A 20 -20.49 -2.53 -14.57
N ASP A 21 -20.81 -3.52 -13.74
CA ASP A 21 -21.73 -3.39 -12.60
C ASP A 21 -21.05 -2.94 -11.29
N GLY A 22 -19.80 -2.47 -11.36
CA GLY A 22 -19.10 -1.82 -10.25
C GLY A 22 -18.49 -2.77 -9.22
N LYS A 23 -18.19 -4.02 -9.58
CA LYS A 23 -17.54 -5.00 -8.69
C LYS A 23 -16.03 -5.01 -8.91
N ILE A 24 -15.29 -5.24 -7.83
CA ILE A 24 -13.82 -5.35 -7.86
C ILE A 24 -13.31 -6.79 -7.83
N ALA A 25 -14.21 -7.77 -7.63
CA ALA A 25 -13.92 -9.19 -7.65
C ALA A 25 -15.21 -10.00 -7.80
N THR A 26 -15.11 -11.26 -8.24
CA THR A 26 -16.24 -12.22 -8.22
C THR A 26 -16.55 -12.68 -6.79
N ARG A 27 -17.68 -13.39 -6.61
CA ARG A 27 -18.02 -13.99 -5.29
C ARG A 27 -16.98 -14.99 -4.80
N LEU A 28 -16.23 -15.59 -5.72
CA LEU A 28 -15.14 -16.53 -5.43
C LEU A 28 -13.81 -15.81 -5.16
N GLY A 29 -13.77 -14.48 -5.28
CA GLY A 29 -12.58 -13.66 -5.00
C GLY A 29 -11.67 -13.42 -6.20
N GLU A 30 -12.08 -13.81 -7.42
CA GLU A 30 -11.29 -13.56 -8.62
C GLU A 30 -11.29 -12.06 -8.94
N SER A 31 -10.10 -11.47 -8.99
CA SER A 31 -9.87 -10.02 -9.06
C SER A 31 -9.16 -9.57 -10.34
N GLU A 32 -8.98 -10.48 -11.31
CA GLU A 32 -8.33 -10.21 -12.61
C GLU A 32 -9.28 -9.49 -13.58
N LEU A 33 -9.49 -8.19 -13.35
CA LEU A 33 -10.37 -7.33 -14.15
C LEU A 33 -9.62 -6.46 -15.18
N SER A 34 -8.31 -6.30 -15.02
CA SER A 34 -7.49 -5.40 -15.85
C SER A 34 -7.01 -6.05 -17.14
N SER A 35 -7.09 -5.32 -18.25
CA SER A 35 -6.43 -5.68 -19.52
C SER A 35 -4.96 -5.26 -19.54
N LEU A 36 -4.22 -5.64 -20.59
CA LEU A 36 -2.83 -5.21 -20.78
C LEU A 36 -2.69 -3.69 -20.84
N GLU A 37 -3.59 -3.00 -21.55
CA GLU A 37 -3.60 -1.54 -21.67
C GLU A 37 -3.82 -0.87 -20.30
N ASP A 38 -4.67 -1.45 -19.45
CA ASP A 38 -4.87 -0.97 -18.09
C ASP A 38 -3.61 -1.19 -17.23
N TRP A 39 -2.96 -2.34 -17.34
CA TRP A 39 -1.69 -2.60 -16.65
C TRP A 39 -0.61 -1.60 -17.01
N GLU A 40 -0.48 -1.25 -18.29
CA GLU A 40 0.45 -0.22 -18.74
C GLU A 40 0.08 1.17 -18.19
N ARG A 41 -1.21 1.52 -18.21
CA ARG A 41 -1.72 2.78 -17.65
C ARG A 41 -1.41 2.88 -16.17
N VAL A 42 -1.66 1.83 -15.40
CA VAL A 42 -1.36 1.75 -13.96
C VAL A 42 0.15 1.79 -13.71
N HIS A 43 0.96 1.14 -14.54
CA HIS A 43 2.43 1.22 -14.44
C HIS A 43 2.92 2.65 -14.65
N ARG A 44 2.45 3.34 -15.70
CA ARG A 44 2.75 4.76 -15.95
C ARG A 44 2.30 5.66 -14.79
N LEU A 45 1.15 5.38 -14.19
CA LEU A 45 0.68 6.10 -12.99
C LEU A 45 1.62 5.88 -11.81
N ARG A 46 2.02 4.63 -11.54
CA ARG A 46 2.96 4.28 -10.47
C ARG A 46 4.34 4.93 -10.62
N CYS A 47 4.76 5.25 -11.85
CA CYS A 47 5.97 6.00 -12.13
C CYS A 47 5.91 7.49 -11.75
N ARG A 48 4.71 8.04 -11.57
CA ARG A 48 4.48 9.48 -11.35
C ARG A 48 4.11 9.82 -9.91
N VAL A 49 4.12 8.85 -9.01
CA VAL A 49 3.77 9.03 -7.59
C VAL A 49 4.97 8.72 -6.69
N ASP A 50 4.95 9.27 -5.48
CA ASP A 50 6.01 9.05 -4.48
C ASP A 50 5.73 7.83 -3.60
N ALA A 51 4.46 7.39 -3.54
CA ALA A 51 4.04 6.22 -2.78
C ALA A 51 2.87 5.48 -3.43
N ILE A 52 2.80 4.17 -3.18
CA ILE A 52 1.69 3.30 -3.55
C ILE A 52 1.13 2.69 -2.27
N MET A 53 -0.18 2.80 -2.08
CA MET A 53 -0.87 2.26 -0.90
C MET A 53 -1.85 1.17 -1.29
N ILE A 54 -1.81 0.04 -0.58
CA ILE A 54 -2.80 -1.04 -0.66
C ILE A 54 -3.24 -1.47 0.73
N GLY A 55 -4.38 -2.17 0.80
CA GLY A 55 -4.80 -2.85 2.03
C GLY A 55 -4.14 -4.21 2.18
N VAL A 56 -4.04 -4.71 3.40
CA VAL A 56 -3.47 -6.04 3.67
C VAL A 56 -4.20 -7.18 2.94
N ASN A 57 -5.51 -7.07 2.70
CA ASN A 57 -6.24 -8.13 2.00
C ASN A 57 -5.74 -8.30 0.56
N THR A 58 -5.36 -7.23 -0.13
CA THR A 58 -4.69 -7.30 -1.45
C THR A 58 -3.37 -8.05 -1.36
N VAL A 59 -2.62 -7.90 -0.27
CA VAL A 59 -1.38 -8.68 -0.05
C VAL A 59 -1.70 -10.16 0.17
N LEU A 60 -2.74 -10.47 0.94
CA LEU A 60 -3.10 -11.86 1.27
C LEU A 60 -3.70 -12.61 0.08
N VAL A 61 -4.43 -11.91 -0.80
CA VAL A 61 -5.11 -12.51 -1.95
C VAL A 61 -4.22 -12.49 -3.18
N ASP A 62 -3.67 -11.32 -3.54
CA ASP A 62 -2.96 -11.14 -4.81
C ASP A 62 -1.42 -11.24 -4.66
N ASP A 63 -0.90 -11.10 -3.43
CA ASP A 63 0.53 -11.06 -3.08
C ASP A 63 1.39 -10.27 -4.09
N PRO A 64 1.08 -9.00 -4.39
CA PRO A 64 1.69 -8.30 -5.51
C PRO A 64 3.16 -7.92 -5.20
N LYS A 65 4.03 -7.92 -6.21
CA LYS A 65 5.39 -7.37 -6.07
C LYS A 65 5.42 -5.83 -6.01
N LEU A 66 4.45 -5.18 -6.66
CA LEU A 66 4.43 -3.73 -6.93
C LEU A 66 5.75 -3.21 -7.52
N THR A 67 6.40 -4.02 -8.38
CA THR A 67 7.66 -3.64 -9.03
C THR A 67 7.41 -2.55 -10.08
N ILE A 68 8.31 -1.58 -10.15
CA ILE A 68 8.22 -0.44 -11.05
C ILE A 68 9.56 -0.32 -11.78
N LYS A 69 9.50 -0.08 -13.08
CA LYS A 69 10.67 -0.02 -13.97
C LYS A 69 10.68 1.31 -14.71
N CYS A 70 11.03 2.38 -14.01
CA CYS A 70 11.13 3.73 -14.59
C CYS A 70 12.10 4.65 -13.81
N GLY A 71 13.17 4.08 -13.25
CA GLY A 71 14.22 4.83 -12.55
C GLY A 71 13.77 5.48 -11.22
N ARG A 72 12.55 5.19 -10.76
CA ARG A 72 12.00 5.65 -9.49
C ARG A 72 11.55 4.48 -8.63
N SER A 73 11.67 4.66 -7.32
CA SER A 73 11.40 3.64 -6.31
C SER A 73 10.40 4.19 -5.27
N PRO A 74 9.11 4.33 -5.63
CA PRO A 74 8.12 4.86 -4.69
C PRO A 74 7.97 3.97 -3.46
N LEU A 75 7.61 4.60 -2.35
CA LEU A 75 7.33 3.91 -1.09
C LEU A 75 6.13 2.97 -1.27
N LYS A 76 6.29 1.69 -0.93
CA LYS A 76 5.19 0.72 -0.89
C LYS A 76 4.57 0.73 0.49
N ILE A 77 3.29 1.03 0.61
CA ILE A 77 2.58 1.15 1.88
C ILE A 77 1.49 0.08 1.94
N VAL A 78 1.50 -0.71 3.01
CA VAL A 78 0.42 -1.67 3.30
C VAL A 78 -0.31 -1.23 4.56
N VAL A 79 -1.61 -0.97 4.44
CA VAL A 79 -2.48 -0.71 5.59
C VAL A 79 -2.93 -2.04 6.17
N ASP A 80 -2.37 -2.37 7.34
CA ASP A 80 -2.51 -3.67 7.99
C ASP A 80 -2.68 -3.53 9.51
N SER A 81 -3.92 -3.33 9.91
CA SER A 81 -4.33 -3.15 11.31
C SER A 81 -3.69 -4.13 12.32
N LEU A 82 -3.44 -5.38 11.93
CA LEU A 82 -3.01 -6.46 12.82
C LEU A 82 -1.68 -7.14 12.40
N ALA A 83 -0.89 -6.48 11.56
CA ALA A 83 0.39 -7.01 11.06
C ALA A 83 0.27 -8.42 10.45
N ARG A 84 -0.82 -8.69 9.71
CA ARG A 84 -1.10 -9.95 9.00
C ARG A 84 -0.26 -10.15 7.74
N THR A 85 0.40 -9.12 7.19
CA THR A 85 1.29 -9.26 6.04
C THR A 85 2.33 -10.34 6.33
N PRO A 86 2.45 -11.37 5.47
CA PRO A 86 3.48 -12.39 5.63
C PRO A 86 4.88 -11.76 5.50
N PRO A 87 5.86 -12.10 6.35
CA PRO A 87 7.25 -11.66 6.19
C PRO A 87 7.87 -12.08 4.84
N THR A 88 7.32 -13.13 4.22
CA THR A 88 7.70 -13.66 2.91
C THR A 88 6.97 -13.03 1.73
N ALA A 89 6.07 -12.06 1.97
CA ALA A 89 5.27 -11.43 0.91
C ALA A 89 6.15 -10.90 -0.23
N ARG A 90 5.70 -11.07 -1.48
CA ARG A 90 6.47 -10.72 -2.68
C ARG A 90 6.85 -9.23 -2.74
N LEU A 91 6.05 -8.34 -2.16
CA LEU A 91 6.40 -6.92 -2.04
C LEU A 91 7.59 -6.64 -1.11
N LEU A 92 7.89 -7.53 -0.15
CA LEU A 92 9.03 -7.44 0.77
C LEU A 92 10.28 -8.12 0.19
N THR A 93 10.12 -9.33 -0.37
CA THR A 93 11.21 -10.14 -0.92
C THR A 93 11.72 -9.62 -2.27
N HIS A 94 10.84 -9.06 -3.10
CA HIS A 94 11.18 -8.44 -4.39
C HIS A 94 11.06 -6.90 -4.36
N ARG A 95 11.40 -6.28 -3.22
CA ARG A 95 11.24 -4.84 -3.06
C ARG A 95 12.19 -4.00 -3.93
N GLY A 96 13.32 -4.57 -4.34
CA GLY A 96 14.39 -3.83 -5.03
C GLY A 96 14.89 -2.70 -4.13
N GLU A 97 15.01 -1.51 -4.69
CA GLU A 97 15.39 -0.30 -3.95
C GLU A 97 14.21 0.36 -3.22
N SER A 98 12.97 -0.06 -3.50
CA SER A 98 11.79 0.52 -2.87
C SER A 98 11.71 0.15 -1.39
N LYS A 99 11.47 1.14 -0.54
CA LYS A 99 11.14 0.91 0.87
C LYS A 99 9.71 0.36 0.98
N VAL A 100 9.48 -0.46 2.00
CA VAL A 100 8.15 -0.97 2.35
C VAL A 100 7.78 -0.47 3.74
N MET A 101 6.62 0.16 3.87
CA MET A 101 6.04 0.58 5.14
C MET A 101 4.77 -0.23 5.43
N ILE A 102 4.73 -0.90 6.58
CA ILE A 102 3.53 -1.57 7.09
C ILE A 102 2.90 -0.67 8.15
N VAL A 103 1.67 -0.23 7.90
CA VAL A 103 0.95 0.67 8.79
C VAL A 103 -0.02 -0.13 9.65
N ILE A 104 0.20 -0.12 10.96
CA ILE A 104 -0.51 -0.96 11.93
C ILE A 104 -1.41 -0.16 12.86
N GLY A 105 -2.40 -0.84 13.44
CA GLY A 105 -3.18 -0.34 14.56
C GLY A 105 -2.43 -0.49 15.90
N GLY A 106 -3.09 -0.10 16.98
CA GLY A 106 -2.57 -0.19 18.35
C GLY A 106 -2.55 -1.61 18.94
N GLU A 107 -3.31 -2.53 18.35
CA GLU A 107 -3.48 -3.90 18.85
C GLU A 107 -2.73 -4.95 18.01
N ALA A 108 -1.85 -4.52 17.10
CA ALA A 108 -1.06 -5.46 16.32
C ALA A 108 -0.10 -6.27 17.22
N PRO A 109 -0.08 -7.61 17.13
CA PRO A 109 0.74 -8.46 18.00
C PRO A 109 2.24 -8.18 17.85
N ALA A 110 2.96 -8.07 18.97
CA ALA A 110 4.38 -7.73 18.99
C ALA A 110 5.25 -8.70 18.19
N TYR A 111 4.96 -10.00 18.22
CA TYR A 111 5.71 -11.02 17.48
C TYR A 111 5.61 -10.83 15.96
N ARG A 112 4.44 -10.42 15.44
CA ARG A 112 4.26 -10.13 14.01
C ARG A 112 4.98 -8.85 13.60
N ILE A 113 4.95 -7.83 14.46
CA ILE A 113 5.69 -6.58 14.25
C ILE A 113 7.19 -6.88 14.17
N LYS A 114 7.71 -7.72 15.07
CA LYS A 114 9.11 -8.14 15.08
C LYS A 114 9.49 -8.85 13.77
N ALA A 115 8.70 -9.85 13.36
CA ALA A 115 8.95 -10.60 12.13
C ALA A 115 8.93 -9.71 10.87
N LEU A 116 8.03 -8.72 10.80
CA LEU A 116 7.99 -7.77 9.68
C LEU A 116 9.20 -6.84 9.64
N ARG A 117 9.68 -6.39 10.81
CA ARG A 117 10.92 -5.58 10.89
C ARG A 117 12.14 -6.38 10.47
N GLU A 118 12.23 -7.64 10.91
CA GLU A 118 13.30 -8.56 10.51
C GLU A 118 13.29 -8.85 9.01
N ALA A 119 12.11 -8.89 8.38
CA ALA A 119 11.96 -8.96 6.93
C ALA A 119 12.30 -7.65 6.18
N GLY A 120 12.72 -6.61 6.89
CA GLY A 120 13.15 -5.33 6.32
C GLY A 120 12.03 -4.30 6.11
N ALA A 121 10.86 -4.48 6.73
CA ALA A 121 9.77 -3.51 6.65
C ALA A 121 9.90 -2.40 7.70
N GLU A 122 9.62 -1.15 7.28
CA GLU A 122 9.37 -0.05 8.21
C GLU A 122 7.97 -0.21 8.81
N VAL A 123 7.86 -0.49 10.11
CA VAL A 123 6.54 -0.63 10.76
C VAL A 123 6.15 0.66 11.45
N PHE A 124 5.07 1.30 10.98
CA PHE A 124 4.54 2.55 11.51
C PHE A 124 3.18 2.32 12.20
N ARG A 125 3.07 2.72 13.47
CA ARG A 125 1.82 2.63 14.22
C ARG A 125 1.01 3.90 14.05
N ALA A 126 -0.17 3.77 13.46
CA ALA A 126 -1.08 4.88 13.19
C ALA A 126 -2.45 4.62 13.83
N GLY A 127 -2.50 4.34 15.13
CA GLY A 127 -3.76 4.09 15.83
C GLY A 127 -3.54 3.61 17.26
N ARG A 128 -4.49 3.90 18.15
CA ARG A 128 -4.47 3.44 19.55
C ARG A 128 -5.18 2.11 19.76
N ARG A 129 -6.13 1.78 18.88
CA ARG A 129 -6.93 0.54 18.90
C ARG A 129 -6.69 -0.25 17.62
N ARG A 130 -7.47 -1.31 17.37
CA ARG A 130 -7.38 -2.16 16.18
C ARG A 130 -7.25 -1.42 14.85
N ARG A 131 -8.04 -0.37 14.61
CA ARG A 131 -8.07 0.31 13.29
C ARG A 131 -6.89 1.26 13.09
N VAL A 132 -6.40 1.30 11.85
CA VAL A 132 -5.50 2.35 11.36
C VAL A 132 -6.27 3.65 11.18
N ASN A 133 -5.73 4.74 11.71
CA ASN A 133 -6.17 6.11 11.52
C ASN A 133 -5.42 6.71 10.32
N LEU A 134 -6.12 6.83 9.19
CA LEU A 134 -5.54 7.37 7.97
C LEU A 134 -5.14 8.84 8.08
N LYS A 135 -5.76 9.66 8.96
CA LYS A 135 -5.34 11.06 9.14
C LYS A 135 -3.90 11.13 9.66
N ILE A 136 -3.59 10.35 10.69
CA ILE A 136 -2.23 10.24 11.24
C ILE A 136 -1.24 9.74 10.18
N LEU A 137 -1.65 8.77 9.36
CA LEU A 137 -0.83 8.29 8.26
C LEU A 137 -0.56 9.38 7.22
N MET A 138 -1.59 10.10 6.77
CA MET A 138 -1.44 11.18 5.79
C MET A 138 -0.53 12.29 6.32
N ASP A 139 -0.67 12.70 7.58
CA ASP A 139 0.20 13.72 8.20
C ASP A 139 1.67 13.26 8.30
N LYS A 140 1.89 11.95 8.51
CA LYS A 140 3.23 11.35 8.52
C LYS A 140 3.85 11.33 7.12
N LEU A 141 3.06 10.99 6.11
CA LEU A 141 3.51 10.95 4.71
C LEU A 141 3.79 12.36 4.20
N TYR A 142 2.93 13.34 4.45
CA TYR A 142 3.17 14.73 4.04
C TYR A 142 4.47 15.29 4.62
N ARG A 143 4.74 15.04 5.90
CA ARG A 143 5.99 15.47 6.55
C ARG A 143 7.25 14.73 6.04
N ARG A 144 7.09 13.63 5.33
CA ARG A 144 8.20 12.86 4.76
C ARG A 144 8.68 13.42 3.41
N GLY A 145 7.88 14.29 2.79
CA GLY A 145 8.04 14.69 1.38
C GLY A 145 7.50 13.64 0.43
#